data_AF-A0A2G6KVT4-F1
#
_entry.id   AF-A0A2G6KVT4-F1
#
_cell.length_a   1.000
_cell.length_b   1.000
_cell.length_c   1.000
_cell.angle_alpha   90.00
_cell.angle_beta   90.00
_cell.angle_gamma   90.00
#
_symmetry.space_group_name_H-M   'P 1'
#
loop_
_entity.id
_entity.type
_entity.pdbx_description
1 polymer ?
#
loop_
_entity_poly.entity_id
_entity_poly.type
_entity_poly.pdbx_seq_one_letter_code
_entity_poly.pdbx_strand_id
1 'polypeptide(L)'
;MMVIFVSQCEKKALNRTRRVLDAFADRIGDNTWQTVITEEGLQAVKKLLRKTASKNTAVSCRWLRSRSRSDLLWVVGNRAKFNELGVVAVNRTRKNILHSSWENNWHYASAIQIIATLAALLHDIGKTTAGFQHKLQGLLPMGDPYRHEWLSLKLFEFLIQDCRNDEEWLARFTDLAAWLNTQDPAQWLANTNKEKVEVAEFPPLAQWVAWLIMSHHRLPKKNIDKYYQKYFHAFDHWVKNPKADDSSAFWKFDQLVLHSPVWQKQLKRWAGKALREVVLVQLSESSADEQTAISDAFLLYISRMCLMLSDHNYSSLDKFDLRRVKGDANYTQLAANTERATQTIKQALDEHLLGVGAFAARFARVLPVIAMAKSRLCPCPKSARRQ
;
A
#
# COMPACT_ATOMS: atom_id res chain seq x y z
N MET A 1 11.55 47.34 0.78
CA MET A 1 10.14 47.00 1.10
C MET A 1 10.00 46.75 2.60
N MET A 2 8.86 47.10 3.21
CA MET A 2 8.64 46.87 4.65
C MET A 2 7.96 45.53 4.87
N VAL A 3 8.57 44.63 5.65
CA VAL A 3 8.07 43.28 5.87
C VAL A 3 7.85 43.00 7.35
N ILE A 4 6.88 42.12 7.63
CA ILE A 4 6.67 41.53 8.95
C ILE A 4 6.87 40.03 8.86
N PHE A 5 7.65 39.48 9.79
CA PHE A 5 7.79 38.05 10.01
C PHE A 5 7.02 37.64 11.27
N VAL A 6 6.24 36.57 11.18
CA VAL A 6 5.54 35.99 12.33
C VAL A 6 5.96 34.53 12.47
N SER A 7 6.37 34.13 13.68
CA SER A 7 6.75 32.75 13.98
C SER A 7 5.72 32.02 14.83
N GLN A 8 5.46 30.77 14.46
CA GLN A 8 4.72 29.78 15.24
C GLN A 8 5.58 28.52 15.41
N CYS A 9 6.91 28.71 15.49
CA CYS A 9 7.85 27.62 15.68
C CYS A 9 7.72 27.03 17.09
N GLU A 10 7.96 25.72 17.19
CA GLU A 10 7.91 25.00 18.47
C GLU A 10 9.26 24.32 18.77
N LYS A 11 9.50 24.03 20.05
CA LYS A 11 10.68 23.30 20.53
C LYS A 11 11.98 23.97 20.07
N LYS A 12 13.01 23.18 19.72
CA LYS A 12 14.32 23.66 19.26
C LYS A 12 14.26 24.52 17.99
N ALA A 13 13.18 24.45 17.20
CA ALA A 13 13.03 25.28 16.00
C ALA A 13 12.85 26.77 16.35
N LEU A 14 12.23 27.08 17.48
CA LEU A 14 12.00 28.45 17.92
C LEU A 14 13.32 29.21 18.11
N ASN A 15 14.23 28.65 18.92
CA ASN A 15 15.53 29.27 19.20
C ASN A 15 16.38 29.44 17.94
N ARG A 16 16.31 28.50 16.99
CA ARG A 16 17.02 28.59 15.70
C ARG A 16 16.45 29.70 14.82
N THR A 17 15.13 29.77 14.70
CA THR A 17 14.44 30.81 13.92
C THR A 17 14.72 32.20 14.48
N ARG A 18 14.67 32.34 15.82
CA ARG A 18 14.99 33.60 16.52
C ARG A 18 16.39 34.10 16.14
N ARG A 19 17.41 33.24 16.26
CA ARG A 19 18.80 33.58 15.87
C ARG A 19 18.91 34.07 14.43
N VAL A 20 18.16 33.49 13.51
CA VAL A 20 18.15 33.95 12.12
C VAL A 20 17.46 35.31 12.03
N LEU A 21 16.22 35.44 12.51
CA LEU A 21 15.43 36.67 12.32
C LEU A 21 16.00 37.87 13.08
N ASP A 22 16.51 37.68 14.30
CA ASP A 22 17.12 38.74 15.11
C ASP A 22 18.36 39.36 14.42
N ALA A 23 19.01 38.65 13.50
CA ALA A 23 20.15 39.17 12.76
C ALA A 23 19.76 40.08 11.57
N PHE A 24 18.50 40.03 11.12
CA PHE A 24 18.03 40.75 9.93
C PHE A 24 16.88 41.73 10.19
N ALA A 25 16.22 41.63 11.34
CA ALA A 25 15.02 42.41 11.63
C ALA A 25 14.87 42.71 13.11
N ASP A 26 14.22 43.83 13.41
CA ASP A 26 13.93 44.23 14.77
C ASP A 26 12.78 43.40 15.32
N ARG A 27 12.97 42.85 16.52
CA ARG A 27 11.93 42.09 17.19
C ARG A 27 10.95 43.05 17.87
N ILE A 28 9.71 43.03 17.42
CA ILE A 28 8.63 43.89 17.91
C ILE A 28 7.62 43.15 18.81
N GLY A 29 7.82 41.85 19.01
CA GLY A 29 7.05 41.02 19.93
C GLY A 29 7.68 39.64 20.09
N ASP A 30 7.14 38.79 20.98
CA ASP A 30 7.76 37.52 21.35
C ASP A 30 8.12 36.61 20.17
N ASN A 31 7.29 36.63 19.14
CA ASN A 31 7.44 35.84 17.91
C ASN A 31 7.17 36.67 16.66
N THR A 32 7.43 37.98 16.71
CA THR A 32 7.15 38.90 15.60
C THR A 32 8.33 39.83 15.36
N TRP A 33 8.69 40.01 14.09
CA TRP A 33 9.78 40.88 13.64
C TRP A 33 9.31 41.79 12.53
N GLN A 34 9.90 42.98 12.45
CA GLN A 34 9.63 43.95 11.39
C GLN A 34 10.92 44.60 10.92
N THR A 35 11.04 44.83 9.61
CA THR A 35 12.21 45.51 9.04
C THR A 35 11.89 46.10 7.66
N VAL A 36 12.72 47.04 7.22
CA VAL A 36 12.79 47.49 5.83
C VAL A 36 13.94 46.74 5.17
N ILE A 37 13.64 45.92 4.17
CA ILE A 37 14.61 45.03 3.52
C ILE A 37 14.51 45.10 1.99
N THR A 38 15.59 44.76 1.29
CA THR A 38 15.60 44.56 -0.17
C THR A 38 15.01 43.20 -0.54
N GLU A 39 14.62 43.01 -1.81
CA GLU A 39 14.14 41.70 -2.28
C GLU A 39 15.24 40.62 -2.15
N GLU A 40 16.49 40.97 -2.45
CA GLU A 40 17.65 40.10 -2.30
C GLU A 40 17.86 39.69 -0.83
N GLY A 41 17.80 40.66 0.08
CA GLY A 41 17.87 40.40 1.52
C GLY A 41 16.73 39.49 1.98
N LEU A 42 15.52 39.68 1.45
CA LEU A 42 14.37 38.83 1.76
C LEU A 42 14.57 37.39 1.29
N GLN A 43 15.11 37.18 0.08
CA GLN A 43 15.44 35.85 -0.42
C GLN A 43 16.56 35.19 0.39
N ALA A 44 17.55 35.96 0.86
CA ALA A 44 18.60 35.46 1.74
C ALA A 44 18.05 34.96 3.08
N VAL A 45 17.18 35.75 3.74
CA VAL A 45 16.48 35.34 4.97
C VAL A 45 15.68 34.05 4.74
N LYS A 46 14.91 33.99 3.64
CA LYS A 46 14.13 32.80 3.26
C LYS A 46 15.01 31.57 3.08
N LYS A 47 16.18 31.71 2.43
CA LYS A 47 17.14 30.63 2.22
C LYS A 47 17.74 30.13 3.54
N LEU A 48 18.11 31.03 4.44
CA LEU A 48 18.64 30.68 5.77
C LEU A 48 17.60 29.95 6.62
N LEU A 49 16.37 30.45 6.68
CA LEU A 49 15.27 29.80 7.39
C LEU A 49 14.99 28.39 6.86
N ARG A 50 15.01 28.21 5.53
CA ARG A 50 14.84 26.90 4.89
C ARG A 50 15.97 25.92 5.23
N LYS A 51 17.22 26.39 5.30
CA LYS A 51 18.38 25.54 5.62
C LYS A 51 18.28 24.91 7.01
N THR A 52 17.69 25.62 7.97
CA THR A 52 17.52 25.15 9.35
C THR A 52 16.10 24.65 9.65
N ALA A 53 15.23 24.53 8.63
CA ALA A 53 13.84 24.18 8.81
C ALA A 53 13.68 22.72 9.28
N SER A 54 12.75 22.51 10.20
CA SER A 54 12.33 21.20 10.68
C SER A 54 10.79 21.09 10.67
N LYS A 55 10.24 19.93 11.06
CA LYS A 55 8.78 19.76 11.19
C LYS A 55 8.10 20.76 12.16
N ASN A 56 8.87 21.33 13.10
CA ASN A 56 8.38 22.30 14.07
C ASN A 56 8.66 23.77 13.66
N THR A 57 9.26 24.00 12.49
CA THR A 57 9.48 25.36 11.97
C THR A 57 8.19 25.86 11.32
N ALA A 58 7.75 27.07 11.65
CA ALA A 58 6.63 27.74 11.00
C ALA A 58 6.86 29.25 11.06
N VAL A 59 7.13 29.87 9.92
CA VAL A 59 7.37 31.32 9.79
C VAL A 59 6.61 31.86 8.58
N SER A 60 5.78 32.89 8.77
CA SER A 60 5.14 33.62 7.68
C SER A 60 5.85 34.95 7.43
N CYS A 61 5.93 35.36 6.16
CA CYS A 61 6.46 36.65 5.75
C CYS A 61 5.39 37.43 5.00
N ARG A 62 5.08 38.63 5.47
CA ARG A 62 4.06 39.51 4.90
C ARG A 62 4.67 40.83 4.48
N TRP A 63 4.32 41.30 3.30
CA TRP A 63 4.69 42.64 2.84
C TRP A 63 3.59 43.62 3.21
N LEU A 64 3.94 44.66 3.95
CA LEU A 64 3.09 45.83 4.18
C LEU A 64 3.14 46.75 2.95
N ARG A 65 2.07 46.74 2.14
CA ARG A 65 1.91 47.59 0.94
C ARG A 65 1.46 49.00 1.32
N SER A 66 0.50 49.07 2.24
CA SER A 66 -0.10 50.30 2.77
C SER A 66 -0.54 50.06 4.21
N ARG A 67 -1.12 51.08 4.86
CA ARG A 67 -1.64 50.95 6.24
C ARG A 67 -2.75 49.91 6.36
N SER A 68 -3.54 49.69 5.31
CA SER A 68 -4.68 48.74 5.30
C SER A 68 -4.42 47.46 4.52
N ARG A 69 -3.36 47.39 3.71
CA ARG A 69 -3.10 46.26 2.82
C ARG A 69 -1.77 45.58 3.12
N SER A 70 -1.84 44.27 3.30
CA SER A 70 -0.65 43.42 3.41
C SER A 70 -0.82 42.12 2.64
N ASP A 71 0.21 41.74 1.91
CA ASP A 71 0.20 40.55 1.06
C ASP A 71 1.10 39.47 1.69
N LEU A 72 0.64 38.22 1.74
CA LEU A 72 1.49 37.09 2.11
C LEU A 72 2.48 36.81 0.98
N LEU A 73 3.77 36.92 1.26
CA LEU A 73 4.81 36.60 0.28
C LEU A 73 5.15 35.11 0.29
N TRP A 74 5.39 34.54 1.47
CA TRP A 74 5.72 33.12 1.61
C TRP A 74 5.57 32.64 3.06
N VAL A 75 5.56 31.32 3.21
CA VAL A 75 5.64 30.62 4.49
C VAL A 75 6.78 29.60 4.42
N VAL A 76 7.60 29.52 5.47
CA VAL A 76 8.64 28.49 5.63
C VAL A 76 8.22 27.51 6.72
N GLY A 77 8.21 26.22 6.38
CA GLY A 77 7.86 25.12 7.28
C GLY A 77 6.36 24.80 7.32
N ASN A 78 5.81 24.56 8.50
CA ASN A 78 4.44 24.10 8.71
C ASN A 78 3.41 25.21 8.44
N ARG A 79 2.81 25.17 7.24
CA ARG A 79 1.80 26.13 6.80
C ARG A 79 0.48 26.04 7.58
N ALA A 80 0.15 24.90 8.18
CA ALA A 80 -1.09 24.72 8.95
C ALA A 80 -1.17 25.60 10.22
N LYS A 81 -0.07 26.28 10.57
CA LYS A 81 -0.04 27.30 11.64
C LYS A 81 -0.63 28.65 11.21
N PHE A 82 -0.83 28.86 9.91
CA PHE A 82 -1.28 30.14 9.35
C PHE A 82 -2.50 29.94 8.44
N ASN A 83 -3.33 30.98 8.32
CA ASN A 83 -4.40 31.04 7.33
C ASN A 83 -3.87 31.44 5.94
N GLU A 84 -4.77 31.61 4.96
CA GLU A 84 -4.42 31.96 3.58
C GLU A 84 -3.67 33.29 3.45
N LEU A 85 -3.90 34.22 4.39
CA LEU A 85 -3.26 35.53 4.46
C LEU A 85 -1.96 35.52 5.29
N GLY A 86 -1.55 34.37 5.82
CA GLY A 86 -0.34 34.23 6.64
C GLY A 86 -0.50 34.71 8.08
N VAL A 87 -1.74 34.93 8.53
CA VAL A 87 -2.09 35.27 9.92
C VAL A 87 -2.15 34.00 10.76
N VAL A 88 -1.74 34.09 12.02
CA VAL A 88 -1.75 32.95 12.96
C VAL A 88 -3.17 32.42 13.11
N ALA A 89 -3.34 31.11 12.91
CA ALA A 89 -4.63 30.47 13.14
C ALA A 89 -4.90 30.39 14.65
N VAL A 90 -5.84 31.21 15.13
CA VAL A 90 -6.23 31.29 16.55
C VAL A 90 -7.19 30.17 16.97
N ASN A 91 -8.05 29.72 16.04
CA ASN A 91 -8.95 28.59 16.24
C ASN A 91 -8.50 27.43 15.36
N ARG A 92 -8.40 26.24 15.95
CA ARG A 92 -8.12 25.00 15.22
C ARG A 92 -9.31 24.08 15.33
N THR A 93 -9.95 23.80 14.21
CA THR A 93 -10.79 22.62 14.11
C THR A 93 -9.87 21.41 13.98
N ARG A 94 -9.88 20.50 14.97
CA ARG A 94 -9.23 19.19 14.78
C ARG A 94 -10.08 18.41 13.79
N LYS A 95 -9.61 18.32 12.55
CA LYS A 95 -10.17 17.37 11.58
C LYS A 95 -9.90 15.97 12.13
N ASN A 96 -10.93 15.28 12.57
CA ASN A 96 -10.82 13.89 12.97
C ASN A 96 -10.49 13.07 11.70
N ILE A 97 -9.23 12.66 11.56
CA ILE A 97 -8.71 11.91 10.40
C ILE A 97 -9.37 10.52 10.31
N LEU A 98 -10.12 10.11 11.35
CA LEU A 98 -10.77 8.82 11.48
C LEU A 98 -12.30 8.86 11.30
N HIS A 99 -12.90 9.99 10.89
CA HIS A 99 -14.36 10.07 10.72
C HIS A 99 -14.80 9.75 9.28
N SER A 100 -15.81 8.91 9.19
CA SER A 100 -16.54 8.42 8.00
C SER A 100 -17.01 9.46 6.98
N SER A 101 -17.04 10.75 7.30
CA SER A 101 -17.52 11.79 6.39
C SER A 101 -16.65 11.99 5.13
N TRP A 102 -15.44 11.43 5.12
CA TRP A 102 -14.54 11.46 3.96
C TRP A 102 -14.65 10.22 3.07
N GLU A 103 -15.19 9.13 3.60
CA GLU A 103 -15.58 7.94 2.82
C GLU A 103 -16.74 8.27 1.88
N ASN A 104 -17.53 9.30 2.21
CA ASN A 104 -18.71 9.71 1.44
C ASN A 104 -18.46 9.97 -0.06
N ASN A 105 -17.21 10.24 -0.49
CA ASN A 105 -16.87 10.38 -1.92
C ASN A 105 -15.99 9.25 -2.49
N TRP A 106 -15.51 8.32 -1.65
CA TRP A 106 -14.75 7.14 -2.09
C TRP A 106 -15.57 5.88 -1.81
N HIS A 107 -16.64 5.72 -2.57
CA HIS A 107 -17.62 4.64 -2.40
C HIS A 107 -16.99 3.24 -2.33
N TYR A 108 -15.91 3.00 -3.08
CA TYR A 108 -15.23 1.70 -3.14
C TYR A 108 -14.01 1.56 -2.21
N ALA A 109 -13.75 2.52 -1.30
CA ALA A 109 -12.52 2.50 -0.48
C ALA A 109 -12.41 1.25 0.41
N SER A 110 -13.50 0.88 1.06
CA SER A 110 -13.62 -0.32 1.90
C SER A 110 -13.45 -1.60 1.08
N ALA A 111 -14.11 -1.68 -0.08
CA ALA A 111 -13.99 -2.79 -1.03
C ALA A 111 -12.53 -3.01 -1.47
N ILE A 112 -11.88 -1.95 -1.95
CA ILE A 112 -10.47 -1.95 -2.34
C ILE A 112 -9.58 -2.38 -1.16
N GLN A 113 -9.84 -1.84 0.04
CA GLN A 113 -9.08 -2.19 1.23
C GLN A 113 -9.16 -3.69 1.53
N ILE A 114 -10.36 -4.26 1.52
CA ILE A 114 -10.59 -5.67 1.86
C ILE A 114 -9.95 -6.57 0.80
N ILE A 115 -10.24 -6.34 -0.49
CA ILE A 115 -9.73 -7.18 -1.58
C ILE A 115 -8.20 -7.09 -1.70
N ALA A 116 -7.62 -5.88 -1.63
CA ALA A 116 -6.16 -5.75 -1.64
C ALA A 116 -5.50 -6.45 -0.45
N THR A 117 -6.16 -6.48 0.72
CA THR A 117 -5.64 -7.17 1.90
C THR A 117 -5.77 -8.69 1.78
N LEU A 118 -6.89 -9.21 1.25
CA LEU A 118 -7.04 -10.64 0.98
C LEU A 118 -6.01 -11.11 -0.04
N ALA A 119 -5.85 -10.37 -1.15
CA ALA A 119 -4.82 -10.66 -2.15
C ALA A 119 -3.41 -10.63 -1.53
N ALA A 120 -3.11 -9.66 -0.66
CA ALA A 120 -1.83 -9.61 0.06
C ALA A 120 -1.57 -10.83 0.96
N LEU A 121 -2.60 -11.36 1.63
CA LEU A 121 -2.48 -12.57 2.43
C LEU A 121 -2.24 -13.82 1.57
N LEU A 122 -2.57 -13.78 0.27
CA LEU A 122 -2.52 -14.92 -0.64
C LEU A 122 -1.39 -14.84 -1.69
N HIS A 123 -0.86 -13.65 -1.99
CA HIS A 123 -0.04 -13.42 -3.19
C HIS A 123 1.22 -14.30 -3.28
N ASP A 124 1.78 -14.66 -2.13
CA ASP A 124 3.06 -15.36 -2.01
C ASP A 124 2.96 -16.73 -1.34
N ILE A 125 1.75 -17.27 -1.15
CA ILE A 125 1.58 -18.62 -0.57
C ILE A 125 2.29 -19.70 -1.39
N GLY A 126 2.47 -19.48 -2.70
CA GLY A 126 3.27 -20.32 -3.59
C GLY A 126 4.77 -20.37 -3.28
N LYS A 127 5.31 -19.50 -2.40
CA LYS A 127 6.69 -19.62 -1.93
C LYS A 127 6.92 -20.82 -1.00
N THR A 128 5.85 -21.52 -0.61
CA THR A 128 5.89 -22.64 0.33
C THR A 128 6.52 -23.92 -0.23
N THR A 129 6.82 -24.00 -1.52
CA THR A 129 7.35 -25.23 -2.13
C THR A 129 8.77 -25.55 -1.73
N ALA A 130 9.06 -26.84 -1.64
CA ALA A 130 10.41 -27.35 -1.40
C ALA A 130 11.40 -26.79 -2.43
N GLY A 131 11.03 -26.78 -3.73
CA GLY A 131 11.86 -26.17 -4.78
C GLY A 131 12.17 -24.69 -4.55
N PHE A 132 11.19 -23.88 -4.14
CA PHE A 132 11.40 -22.46 -3.86
C PHE A 132 12.26 -22.25 -2.60
N GLN A 133 12.02 -23.03 -1.54
CA GLN A 133 12.78 -22.96 -0.29
C GLN A 133 14.24 -23.39 -0.48
N HIS A 134 14.49 -24.48 -1.21
CA HIS A 134 15.84 -24.92 -1.56
C HIS A 134 16.59 -23.86 -2.36
N LYS A 135 15.92 -23.21 -3.32
CA LYS A 135 16.53 -22.10 -4.08
C LYS A 135 16.93 -20.93 -3.17
N LEU A 136 16.12 -20.57 -2.17
CA LEU A 136 16.46 -19.48 -1.24
C LEU A 136 17.70 -19.78 -0.39
N GLN A 137 17.94 -21.06 -0.10
CA GLN A 137 19.10 -21.55 0.65
C GLN A 137 20.34 -21.82 -0.24
N GLY A 138 20.14 -21.90 -1.56
CA GLY A 138 21.19 -22.22 -2.52
C GLY A 138 22.16 -21.05 -2.77
N LEU A 139 23.43 -21.39 -3.00
CA LEU A 139 24.49 -20.42 -3.35
C LEU A 139 24.41 -19.96 -4.81
N LEU A 140 23.91 -20.82 -5.71
CA LEU A 140 23.84 -20.53 -7.13
C LEU A 140 22.44 -20.00 -7.51
N PRO A 141 22.36 -18.98 -8.37
CA PRO A 141 21.09 -18.46 -8.86
C PRO A 141 20.41 -19.51 -9.75
N MET A 142 19.36 -20.14 -9.20
CA MET A 142 18.50 -21.07 -9.93
C MET A 142 17.18 -20.37 -10.27
N GLY A 143 16.72 -20.51 -11.52
CA GLY A 143 15.40 -20.03 -11.92
C GLY A 143 14.32 -21.04 -11.54
N ASP A 144 13.17 -20.55 -11.06
CA ASP A 144 12.02 -21.44 -10.88
C ASP A 144 11.43 -21.86 -12.23
N PRO A 145 10.91 -23.10 -12.39
CA PRO A 145 10.16 -23.53 -13.56
C PRO A 145 8.85 -22.75 -13.71
N TYR A 146 8.20 -22.43 -12.60
CA TYR A 146 7.05 -21.54 -12.55
C TYR A 146 7.30 -20.42 -11.56
N ARG A 147 6.86 -19.21 -11.88
CA ARG A 147 6.92 -18.11 -10.92
C ARG A 147 6.00 -18.39 -9.74
N HIS A 148 6.39 -17.97 -8.55
CA HIS A 148 5.66 -18.28 -7.31
C HIS A 148 4.23 -17.74 -7.31
N GLU A 149 3.94 -16.64 -8.02
CA GLU A 149 2.55 -16.16 -8.17
C GLU A 149 1.63 -17.15 -8.90
N TRP A 150 2.16 -17.96 -9.83
CA TRP A 150 1.38 -19.01 -10.51
C TRP A 150 0.99 -20.09 -9.53
N LEU A 151 1.92 -20.48 -8.67
CA LEU A 151 1.63 -21.47 -7.65
C LEU A 151 0.71 -20.90 -6.55
N SER A 152 0.85 -19.63 -6.20
CA SER A 152 -0.12 -18.95 -5.34
C SER A 152 -1.54 -19.00 -5.96
N LEU A 153 -1.66 -18.82 -7.28
CA LEU A 153 -2.94 -18.98 -7.97
C LEU A 153 -3.45 -20.43 -7.91
N LYS A 154 -2.61 -21.45 -8.13
CA LYS A 154 -3.02 -22.87 -8.02
C LYS A 154 -3.44 -23.24 -6.59
N LEU A 155 -2.75 -22.72 -5.58
CA LEU A 155 -3.16 -22.89 -4.19
C LEU A 155 -4.46 -22.14 -3.89
N PHE A 156 -4.68 -20.97 -4.48
CA PHE A 156 -5.95 -20.27 -4.36
C PHE A 156 -7.10 -21.02 -5.03
N GLU A 157 -6.87 -21.59 -6.22
CA GLU A 157 -7.82 -22.48 -6.92
C GLU A 157 -8.21 -23.68 -6.04
N PHE A 158 -7.23 -24.33 -5.40
CA PHE A 158 -7.49 -25.37 -4.40
C PHE A 158 -8.34 -24.86 -3.24
N LEU A 159 -7.99 -23.71 -2.67
CA LEU A 159 -8.70 -23.14 -1.51
C LEU A 159 -10.17 -22.84 -1.80
N ILE A 160 -10.52 -22.54 -3.05
CA ILE A 160 -11.89 -22.24 -3.49
C ILE A 160 -12.54 -23.37 -4.28
N GLN A 161 -11.93 -24.56 -4.32
CA GLN A 161 -12.46 -25.69 -5.07
C GLN A 161 -13.91 -25.98 -4.65
N ASP A 162 -14.76 -26.33 -5.63
CA ASP A 162 -16.19 -26.63 -5.44
C ASP A 162 -17.05 -25.46 -4.90
N CYS A 163 -16.50 -24.27 -4.68
CA CYS A 163 -17.30 -23.08 -4.34
C CYS A 163 -17.96 -22.49 -5.57
N ARG A 164 -19.27 -22.26 -5.51
CA ARG A 164 -20.09 -21.76 -6.62
C ARG A 164 -20.26 -20.25 -6.63
N ASN A 165 -20.10 -19.60 -5.48
CA ASN A 165 -20.31 -18.16 -5.31
C ASN A 165 -19.31 -17.57 -4.30
N ASP A 166 -19.30 -16.23 -4.20
CA ASP A 166 -18.35 -15.54 -3.33
C ASP A 166 -18.62 -15.76 -1.84
N GLU A 167 -19.87 -15.95 -1.45
CA GLU A 167 -20.25 -16.25 -0.08
C GLU A 167 -19.62 -17.56 0.40
N GLU A 168 -19.68 -18.62 -0.40
CA GLU A 168 -19.18 -19.94 -0.05
C GLU A 168 -17.68 -19.97 0.23
N TRP A 169 -16.84 -19.39 -0.65
CA TRP A 169 -15.39 -19.43 -0.42
C TRP A 169 -14.96 -18.47 0.69
N LEU A 170 -15.63 -17.32 0.83
CA LEU A 170 -15.38 -16.41 1.95
C LEU A 170 -15.80 -17.03 3.28
N ALA A 171 -16.94 -17.73 3.33
CA ALA A 171 -17.38 -18.49 4.51
C ALA A 171 -16.37 -19.58 4.85
N ARG A 172 -15.88 -20.33 3.86
CA ARG A 172 -14.80 -21.32 4.04
C ARG A 172 -13.56 -20.68 4.67
N PHE A 173 -13.16 -19.49 4.24
CA PHE A 173 -11.99 -18.80 4.80
C PHE A 173 -12.19 -18.38 6.27
N THR A 174 -13.43 -18.27 6.74
CA THR A 174 -13.71 -18.04 8.16
C THR A 174 -13.53 -19.28 9.05
N ASP A 175 -13.49 -20.47 8.45
CA ASP A 175 -13.25 -21.75 9.14
C ASP A 175 -12.26 -22.65 8.38
N LEU A 176 -11.20 -22.03 7.84
CA LEU A 176 -10.25 -22.70 6.95
C LEU A 176 -9.53 -23.88 7.62
N ALA A 177 -9.25 -23.79 8.92
CA ALA A 177 -8.56 -24.84 9.67
C ALA A 177 -9.32 -26.17 9.65
N ALA A 178 -10.62 -26.12 9.92
CA ALA A 178 -11.47 -27.29 9.96
C ALA A 178 -11.56 -27.94 8.57
N TRP A 179 -11.70 -27.12 7.52
CA TRP A 179 -11.72 -27.61 6.15
C TRP A 179 -10.39 -28.27 5.76
N LEU A 180 -9.26 -27.59 5.97
CA LEU A 180 -7.92 -28.10 5.62
C LEU A 180 -7.56 -29.42 6.33
N ASN A 181 -8.10 -29.71 7.51
CA ASN A 181 -7.86 -30.99 8.20
C ASN A 181 -8.42 -32.21 7.46
N THR A 182 -9.33 -32.00 6.51
CA THR A 182 -9.96 -33.07 5.71
C THR A 182 -9.44 -33.12 4.28
N GLN A 183 -8.54 -32.22 3.91
CA GLN A 183 -8.03 -32.06 2.55
C GLN A 183 -6.54 -32.34 2.50
N ASP A 184 -6.06 -32.81 1.34
CA ASP A 184 -4.63 -32.98 1.08
C ASP A 184 -4.20 -32.06 -0.08
N PRO A 185 -3.60 -30.88 0.21
CA PRO A 185 -3.13 -29.96 -0.83
C PRO A 185 -2.06 -30.57 -1.75
N ALA A 186 -1.24 -31.49 -1.24
CA ALA A 186 -0.18 -32.13 -2.02
C ALA A 186 -0.78 -33.14 -3.02
N GLN A 187 -1.72 -33.96 -2.57
CA GLN A 187 -2.45 -34.88 -3.43
C GLN A 187 -3.26 -34.14 -4.49
N TRP A 188 -3.96 -33.06 -4.10
CA TRP A 188 -4.72 -32.25 -5.04
C TRP A 188 -3.82 -31.65 -6.13
N LEU A 189 -2.68 -31.08 -5.74
CA LEU A 189 -1.74 -30.45 -6.69
C LEU A 189 -1.06 -31.47 -7.61
N ALA A 190 -0.91 -32.72 -7.17
CA ALA A 190 -0.42 -33.81 -8.01
C ALA A 190 -1.43 -34.21 -9.11
N ASN A 191 -2.73 -34.12 -8.81
CA ASN A 191 -3.81 -34.56 -9.70
C ASN A 191 -4.39 -33.44 -10.58
N THR A 192 -4.17 -32.17 -10.22
CA THR A 192 -4.66 -31.02 -11.00
C THR A 192 -3.84 -30.76 -12.26
N ASN A 193 -4.43 -30.06 -13.23
CA ASN A 193 -3.71 -29.56 -14.39
C ASN A 193 -2.77 -28.40 -14.00
N LYS A 194 -1.46 -28.66 -13.97
CA LYS A 194 -0.45 -27.66 -13.56
C LYS A 194 -0.32 -26.46 -14.52
N GLU A 195 -0.75 -26.62 -15.76
CA GLU A 195 -0.58 -25.61 -16.81
C GLU A 195 -1.82 -24.73 -17.03
N LYS A 196 -2.94 -25.05 -16.39
CA LYS A 196 -4.22 -24.36 -16.59
C LYS A 196 -4.91 -24.01 -15.27
N VAL A 197 -5.58 -22.86 -15.24
CA VAL A 197 -6.53 -22.44 -14.20
C VAL A 197 -7.75 -21.83 -14.87
N GLU A 198 -8.94 -22.30 -14.50
CA GLU A 198 -10.22 -21.84 -15.06
C GLU A 198 -10.73 -20.61 -14.32
N VAL A 199 -9.96 -19.50 -14.32
CA VAL A 199 -10.34 -18.28 -13.58
C VAL A 199 -11.70 -17.73 -14.04
N ALA A 200 -12.10 -17.96 -15.29
CA ALA A 200 -13.42 -17.57 -15.79
C ALA A 200 -14.59 -18.22 -15.02
N GLU A 201 -14.36 -19.39 -14.41
CA GLU A 201 -15.34 -20.14 -13.64
C GLU A 201 -15.35 -19.74 -12.15
N PHE A 202 -14.39 -18.92 -11.72
CA PHE A 202 -14.36 -18.46 -10.34
C PHE A 202 -15.49 -17.47 -10.06
N PRO A 203 -15.98 -17.40 -8.82
CA PRO A 203 -16.85 -16.31 -8.38
C PRO A 203 -16.24 -14.91 -8.63
N PRO A 204 -17.05 -13.85 -8.87
CA PRO A 204 -16.53 -12.54 -9.29
C PRO A 204 -15.45 -11.91 -8.40
N LEU A 205 -15.59 -11.96 -7.06
CA LEU A 205 -14.55 -11.44 -6.16
C LEU A 205 -13.31 -12.34 -6.15
N ALA A 206 -13.49 -13.67 -6.26
CA ALA A 206 -12.37 -14.59 -6.43
C ALA A 206 -11.59 -14.31 -7.73
N GLN A 207 -12.27 -13.95 -8.83
CA GLN A 207 -11.60 -13.50 -10.06
C GLN A 207 -10.76 -12.24 -9.84
N TRP A 208 -11.26 -11.27 -9.08
CA TRP A 208 -10.52 -10.07 -8.72
C TRP A 208 -9.28 -10.40 -7.87
N VAL A 209 -9.42 -11.26 -6.87
CA VAL A 209 -8.28 -11.72 -6.04
C VAL A 209 -7.26 -12.48 -6.90
N ALA A 210 -7.70 -13.39 -7.77
CA ALA A 210 -6.84 -14.12 -8.70
C ALA A 210 -6.06 -13.17 -9.63
N TRP A 211 -6.72 -12.12 -10.13
CA TRP A 211 -6.08 -11.08 -10.94
C TRP A 211 -4.97 -10.35 -10.18
N LEU A 212 -5.20 -10.03 -8.91
CA LEU A 212 -4.21 -9.36 -8.06
C LEU A 212 -3.01 -10.27 -7.74
N ILE A 213 -3.26 -11.54 -7.41
CA ILE A 213 -2.21 -12.53 -7.16
C ILE A 213 -1.33 -12.67 -8.40
N MET A 214 -1.91 -12.84 -9.59
CA MET A 214 -1.12 -13.06 -10.80
C MET A 214 -0.37 -11.82 -11.29
N SER A 215 -0.93 -10.63 -11.05
CA SER A 215 -0.40 -9.39 -11.63
C SER A 215 0.55 -8.62 -10.72
N HIS A 216 0.75 -9.03 -9.46
CA HIS A 216 1.48 -8.21 -8.48
C HIS A 216 2.95 -7.95 -8.88
N HIS A 217 3.62 -8.87 -9.57
CA HIS A 217 4.96 -8.58 -10.14
C HIS A 217 4.90 -8.02 -11.56
N ARG A 218 4.14 -8.66 -12.44
CA ARG A 218 4.07 -8.31 -13.87
C ARG A 218 2.64 -8.46 -14.36
N LEU A 219 2.17 -7.48 -15.12
CA LEU A 219 0.93 -7.63 -15.88
C LEU A 219 1.10 -8.73 -16.94
N PRO A 220 0.04 -9.46 -17.28
CA PRO A 220 0.05 -10.32 -18.45
C PRO A 220 0.34 -9.50 -19.71
N LYS A 221 1.07 -10.08 -20.65
CA LYS A 221 1.46 -9.41 -21.90
C LYS A 221 0.30 -9.19 -22.88
N LYS A 222 -0.91 -9.68 -22.59
CA LYS A 222 -2.11 -9.57 -23.46
C LYS A 222 -3.17 -8.68 -22.82
N ASN A 223 -4.03 -8.10 -23.67
CA ASN A 223 -5.05 -7.11 -23.31
C ASN A 223 -5.94 -7.55 -22.13
N ILE A 224 -6.25 -6.62 -21.24
CA ILE A 224 -6.94 -6.86 -19.96
C ILE A 224 -8.39 -7.33 -20.17
N ASP A 225 -9.04 -6.90 -21.25
CA ASP A 225 -10.43 -7.29 -21.55
C ASP A 225 -10.56 -8.79 -21.85
N LYS A 226 -9.46 -9.41 -22.32
CA LYS A 226 -9.37 -10.85 -22.55
C LYS A 226 -8.83 -11.62 -21.33
N TYR A 227 -8.55 -10.92 -20.22
CA TYR A 227 -7.97 -11.52 -19.02
C TYR A 227 -8.91 -12.57 -18.43
N TYR A 228 -10.18 -12.22 -18.25
CA TYR A 228 -11.18 -13.09 -17.62
C TYR A 228 -11.83 -14.06 -18.61
N GLN A 229 -11.90 -13.69 -19.89
CA GLN A 229 -12.58 -14.48 -20.93
C GLN A 229 -11.74 -15.65 -21.47
N LYS A 230 -10.43 -15.68 -21.19
CA LYS A 230 -9.52 -16.68 -21.71
C LYS A 230 -8.81 -17.36 -20.55
N TYR A 231 -9.11 -18.64 -20.39
CA TYR A 231 -8.45 -19.59 -19.49
C TYR A 231 -7.00 -19.18 -19.17
N PHE A 232 -6.66 -19.14 -17.88
CA PHE A 232 -5.28 -18.85 -17.48
C PHE A 232 -4.43 -20.06 -17.86
N HIS A 233 -3.54 -19.84 -18.82
CA HIS A 233 -2.55 -20.82 -19.20
C HIS A 233 -1.16 -20.34 -18.81
N ALA A 234 -0.34 -21.26 -18.32
CA ALA A 234 1.06 -21.01 -18.04
C ALA A 234 1.86 -20.91 -19.35
N PHE A 235 2.01 -19.70 -19.87
CA PHE A 235 2.83 -19.47 -21.07
C PHE A 235 4.30 -19.17 -20.73
N ASP A 236 5.18 -19.61 -21.63
CA ASP A 236 6.62 -19.34 -21.56
C ASP A 236 6.92 -17.85 -21.50
N HIS A 237 7.94 -17.51 -20.71
CA HIS A 237 8.43 -16.14 -20.52
C HIS A 237 7.41 -15.17 -19.90
N TRP A 238 6.36 -15.69 -19.29
CA TRP A 238 5.46 -14.93 -18.41
C TRP A 238 5.44 -15.54 -17.01
N VAL A 239 4.84 -16.72 -16.86
CA VAL A 239 4.85 -17.49 -15.60
C VAL A 239 5.64 -18.78 -15.69
N LYS A 240 5.81 -19.35 -16.88
CA LYS A 240 6.63 -20.54 -17.11
C LYS A 240 8.03 -20.14 -17.60
N ASN A 241 9.04 -20.82 -17.08
CA ASN A 241 10.42 -20.67 -17.49
C ASN A 241 10.88 -21.94 -18.23
N PRO A 242 10.99 -21.89 -19.57
CA PRO A 242 11.32 -23.09 -20.36
C PRO A 242 12.76 -23.58 -20.15
N LYS A 243 13.61 -22.80 -19.46
CA LYS A 243 15.02 -23.15 -19.19
C LYS A 243 15.24 -23.80 -17.82
N ALA A 244 14.25 -23.78 -16.94
CA ALA A 244 14.36 -24.36 -15.62
C ALA A 244 13.82 -25.79 -15.62
N ASP A 245 14.48 -26.65 -14.85
CA ASP A 245 14.05 -28.03 -14.67
C ASP A 245 12.75 -28.08 -13.86
N ASP A 246 11.70 -28.68 -14.43
CA ASP A 246 10.42 -28.91 -13.75
C ASP A 246 10.50 -30.20 -12.93
N SER A 247 11.43 -30.22 -11.98
CA SER A 247 11.62 -31.38 -11.12
C SER A 247 10.39 -31.62 -10.24
N SER A 248 10.10 -32.89 -9.93
CA SER A 248 8.99 -33.26 -9.03
C SER A 248 9.06 -32.59 -7.65
N ALA A 249 10.26 -32.17 -7.22
CA ALA A 249 10.46 -31.46 -5.96
C ALA A 249 9.90 -30.03 -5.95
N PHE A 250 9.76 -29.39 -7.12
CA PHE A 250 9.16 -28.05 -7.20
C PHE A 250 7.69 -28.03 -6.78
N TRP A 251 6.98 -29.13 -6.96
CA TRP A 251 5.55 -29.26 -6.65
C TRP A 251 5.27 -29.92 -5.30
N LYS A 252 6.30 -30.12 -4.46
CA LYS A 252 6.19 -30.74 -3.14
C LYS A 252 6.25 -29.70 -2.03
N PHE A 253 5.72 -30.07 -0.88
CA PHE A 253 5.69 -29.25 0.32
C PHE A 253 6.29 -30.00 1.50
N ASP A 254 7.30 -29.40 2.13
CA ASP A 254 7.81 -29.89 3.43
C ASP A 254 7.02 -29.27 4.58
N GLN A 255 6.64 -28.00 4.41
CA GLN A 255 5.76 -27.26 5.32
C GLN A 255 4.88 -26.32 4.48
N LEU A 256 3.60 -26.21 4.86
CA LEU A 256 2.58 -25.44 4.16
C LEU A 256 2.15 -24.23 4.99
N VAL A 257 2.40 -23.01 4.49
CA VAL A 257 1.98 -21.76 5.16
C VAL A 257 0.47 -21.70 5.41
N LEU A 258 -0.33 -22.43 4.62
CA LEU A 258 -1.78 -22.53 4.77
C LEU A 258 -2.20 -23.02 6.16
N HIS A 259 -1.36 -23.78 6.87
CA HIS A 259 -1.64 -24.28 8.21
C HIS A 259 -1.19 -23.32 9.34
N SER A 260 -0.57 -22.16 9.03
CA SER A 260 -0.18 -21.19 10.06
C SER A 260 -1.41 -20.59 10.77
N PRO A 261 -1.63 -20.83 12.08
CA PRO A 261 -2.80 -20.32 12.80
C PRO A 261 -2.87 -18.80 12.83
N VAL A 262 -1.71 -18.12 12.91
CA VAL A 262 -1.64 -16.65 12.92
C VAL A 262 -2.06 -16.07 11.58
N TRP A 263 -1.63 -16.70 10.47
CA TRP A 263 -2.06 -16.32 9.12
C TRP A 263 -3.56 -16.57 8.90
N GLN A 264 -4.05 -17.77 9.24
CA GLN A 264 -5.46 -18.13 9.11
C GLN A 264 -6.36 -17.18 9.93
N LYS A 265 -5.91 -16.74 11.11
CA LYS A 265 -6.64 -15.75 11.93
C LYS A 265 -6.85 -14.43 11.19
N GLN A 266 -5.84 -13.92 10.48
CA GLN A 266 -6.02 -12.71 9.67
C GLN A 266 -6.89 -12.97 8.44
N LEU A 267 -6.72 -14.12 7.77
CA LEU A 267 -7.56 -14.50 6.64
C LEU A 267 -9.04 -14.55 7.05
N LYS A 268 -9.37 -15.26 8.14
CA LYS A 268 -10.70 -15.30 8.76
C LYS A 268 -11.26 -13.92 9.03
N ARG A 269 -10.45 -13.02 9.61
CA ARG A 269 -10.86 -11.65 9.91
C ARG A 269 -11.27 -10.88 8.66
N TRP A 270 -10.48 -10.97 7.59
CA TRP A 270 -10.73 -10.21 6.36
C TRP A 270 -11.81 -10.84 5.48
N ALA A 271 -11.89 -12.18 5.44
CA ALA A 271 -13.00 -12.88 4.79
C ALA A 271 -14.33 -12.55 5.48
N GLY A 272 -14.37 -12.57 6.81
CA GLY A 272 -15.55 -12.15 7.57
C GLY A 272 -15.93 -10.68 7.34
N LYS A 273 -14.97 -9.79 7.03
CA LYS A 273 -15.29 -8.42 6.64
C LYS A 273 -15.87 -8.35 5.23
N ALA A 274 -15.32 -9.13 4.29
CA ALA A 274 -15.82 -9.19 2.91
C ALA A 274 -17.29 -9.64 2.88
N LEU A 275 -17.64 -10.68 3.65
CA LEU A 275 -19.02 -11.19 3.77
C LEU A 275 -20.04 -10.15 4.24
N ARG A 276 -19.61 -9.15 5.00
CA ARG A 276 -20.50 -8.11 5.56
C ARG A 276 -20.37 -6.78 4.85
N GLU A 277 -19.53 -6.68 3.82
CA GLU A 277 -19.34 -5.42 3.14
C GLU A 277 -20.33 -5.28 1.97
N VAL A 278 -21.29 -4.38 2.15
CA VAL A 278 -22.39 -4.07 1.24
C VAL A 278 -21.89 -3.81 -0.18
N VAL A 279 -20.86 -2.98 -0.36
CA VAL A 279 -20.36 -2.65 -1.71
C VAL A 279 -19.75 -3.87 -2.40
N LEU A 280 -19.05 -4.75 -1.66
CA LEU A 280 -18.48 -5.96 -2.23
C LEU A 280 -19.56 -6.99 -2.57
N VAL A 281 -20.56 -7.14 -1.70
CA VAL A 281 -21.71 -8.03 -1.94
C VAL A 281 -22.47 -7.57 -3.19
N GLN A 282 -22.78 -6.28 -3.29
CA GLN A 282 -23.46 -5.71 -4.47
C GLN A 282 -22.67 -5.92 -5.76
N LEU A 283 -21.35 -5.67 -5.74
CA LEU A 283 -20.48 -5.92 -6.89
C LEU A 283 -20.45 -7.41 -7.28
N SER A 284 -20.40 -8.30 -6.30
CA SER A 284 -20.43 -9.76 -6.51
C SER A 284 -21.76 -10.19 -7.15
N GLU A 285 -22.90 -9.79 -6.56
CA GLU A 285 -24.24 -10.13 -7.04
C GLU A 285 -24.50 -9.60 -8.46
N SER A 286 -24.19 -8.32 -8.71
CA SER A 286 -24.39 -7.71 -10.03
C SER A 286 -23.55 -8.39 -11.12
N SER A 287 -22.29 -8.71 -10.82
CA SER A 287 -21.41 -9.42 -11.75
C SER A 287 -21.84 -10.88 -11.96
N ALA A 288 -22.34 -11.56 -10.92
CA ALA A 288 -22.87 -12.91 -11.05
C ALA A 288 -24.13 -12.96 -11.92
N ASP A 289 -25.06 -12.02 -11.73
CA ASP A 289 -26.30 -11.92 -12.50
C ASP A 289 -26.03 -11.65 -13.99
N GLU A 290 -25.07 -10.77 -14.28
CA GLU A 290 -24.65 -10.47 -15.65
C GLU A 290 -23.73 -11.55 -16.25
N GLN A 291 -23.28 -12.53 -15.47
CA GLN A 291 -22.25 -13.52 -15.83
C GLN A 291 -20.96 -12.84 -16.34
N THR A 292 -20.59 -11.72 -15.72
CA THR A 292 -19.41 -10.93 -16.06
C THR A 292 -18.41 -10.91 -14.91
N ALA A 293 -17.15 -10.63 -15.23
CA ALA A 293 -16.12 -10.40 -14.23
C ALA A 293 -16.13 -8.93 -13.78
N ILE A 294 -15.70 -8.66 -12.55
CA ILE A 294 -15.43 -7.30 -12.09
C ILE A 294 -14.18 -6.78 -12.82
N SER A 295 -14.41 -6.04 -13.91
CA SER A 295 -13.34 -5.55 -14.79
C SER A 295 -13.14 -4.03 -14.73
N ASP A 296 -13.68 -3.35 -13.72
CA ASP A 296 -13.47 -1.92 -13.54
C ASP A 296 -11.98 -1.60 -13.33
N ALA A 297 -11.41 -0.84 -14.26
CA ALA A 297 -9.99 -0.55 -14.26
C ALA A 297 -9.54 0.19 -12.98
N PHE A 298 -10.36 1.09 -12.45
CA PHE A 298 -10.02 1.83 -11.23
C PHE A 298 -9.92 0.87 -10.04
N LEU A 299 -10.89 -0.01 -9.85
CA LEU A 299 -10.90 -1.02 -8.78
C LEU A 299 -9.68 -1.95 -8.87
N LEU A 300 -9.42 -2.49 -10.07
CA LEU A 300 -8.30 -3.39 -10.31
C LEU A 300 -6.95 -2.69 -10.03
N TYR A 301 -6.66 -1.57 -10.71
CA TYR A 301 -5.35 -0.93 -10.63
C TYR A 301 -5.06 -0.29 -9.29
N ILE A 302 -6.06 0.28 -8.59
CA ILE A 302 -5.84 0.82 -7.24
C ILE A 302 -5.56 -0.30 -6.24
N SER A 303 -6.28 -1.42 -6.34
CA SER A 303 -6.02 -2.59 -5.47
C SER A 303 -4.64 -3.17 -5.73
N ARG A 304 -4.24 -3.28 -7.01
CA ARG A 304 -2.89 -3.72 -7.41
C ARG A 304 -1.81 -2.79 -6.90
N MET A 305 -2.01 -1.48 -7.02
CA MET A 305 -1.07 -0.49 -6.48
C MET A 305 -0.91 -0.65 -4.97
N CYS A 306 -2.01 -0.85 -4.23
CA CYS A 306 -1.94 -1.10 -2.78
C CYS A 306 -1.13 -2.36 -2.47
N LEU A 307 -1.39 -3.46 -3.18
CA LEU A 307 -0.66 -4.71 -3.01
C LEU A 307 0.84 -4.55 -3.30
N MET A 308 1.19 -4.03 -4.48
CA MET A 308 2.58 -3.85 -4.92
C MET A 308 3.38 -2.94 -3.99
N LEU A 309 2.78 -1.81 -3.60
CA LEU A 309 3.44 -0.86 -2.70
C LEU A 309 3.65 -1.48 -1.31
N SER A 310 2.73 -2.36 -0.88
CA SER A 310 2.84 -3.06 0.39
C SER A 310 3.93 -4.11 0.38
N ASP A 311 3.96 -4.95 -0.66
CA ASP A 311 4.99 -5.97 -0.84
C ASP A 311 6.37 -5.32 -0.89
N HIS A 312 6.56 -4.33 -1.78
CA HIS A 312 7.83 -3.62 -1.89
C HIS A 312 8.28 -2.99 -0.56
N ASN A 313 7.36 -2.30 0.14
CA ASN A 313 7.70 -1.63 1.40
C ASN A 313 7.95 -2.62 2.54
N TYR A 314 7.23 -3.74 2.63
CA TYR A 314 7.44 -4.72 3.68
C TYR A 314 8.69 -5.56 3.43
N SER A 315 8.93 -5.99 2.19
CA SER A 315 10.12 -6.75 1.76
C SER A 315 11.44 -5.98 2.02
N SER A 316 11.39 -4.64 1.93
CA SER A 316 12.57 -3.80 2.18
C SER A 316 12.89 -3.55 3.66
N LEU A 317 12.00 -3.89 4.59
CA LEU A 317 12.24 -3.67 6.03
C LEU A 317 13.45 -4.46 6.54
N ASP A 318 14.26 -3.84 7.38
CA ASP A 318 15.41 -4.50 8.02
C ASP A 318 14.97 -5.55 9.06
N LYS A 319 15.88 -6.47 9.41
CA LYS A 319 15.57 -7.59 10.30
C LYS A 319 14.95 -7.15 11.64
N PHE A 320 15.38 -6.00 12.16
CA PHE A 320 14.96 -5.47 13.46
C PHE A 320 14.03 -4.26 13.37
N ASP A 321 13.42 -3.99 12.20
CA ASP A 321 12.50 -2.86 12.03
C ASP A 321 11.23 -3.05 12.88
N LEU A 322 10.86 -2.03 13.67
CA LEU A 322 9.71 -2.04 14.57
C LEU A 322 8.36 -2.20 13.86
N ARG A 323 8.31 -1.97 12.53
CA ARG A 323 7.09 -2.14 11.72
C ARG A 323 6.81 -3.60 11.36
N ARG A 324 7.78 -4.50 11.57
CA ARG A 324 7.58 -5.93 11.32
C ARG A 324 6.53 -6.49 12.26
N VAL A 325 5.67 -7.34 11.70
CA VAL A 325 4.71 -8.10 12.48
C VAL A 325 5.37 -9.40 12.95
N LYS A 326 4.71 -10.13 13.86
CA LYS A 326 5.14 -11.47 14.27
C LYS A 326 4.29 -12.51 13.56
N GLY A 327 4.94 -13.47 12.91
CA GLY A 327 4.31 -14.70 12.44
C GLY A 327 4.16 -15.72 13.57
N ASP A 328 3.81 -16.94 13.19
CA ASP A 328 3.76 -18.11 14.06
C ASP A 328 5.17 -18.65 14.31
N ALA A 329 5.45 -19.05 15.56
CA ALA A 329 6.78 -19.54 15.94
C ALA A 329 7.17 -20.83 15.19
N ASN A 330 6.19 -21.65 14.82
CA ASN A 330 6.41 -22.93 14.12
C ASN A 330 6.71 -22.76 12.63
N TYR A 331 6.53 -21.56 12.07
CA TYR A 331 6.69 -21.27 10.64
C TYR A 331 7.91 -20.41 10.32
N THR A 332 8.80 -20.23 11.30
CA THR A 332 9.98 -19.36 11.20
C THR A 332 11.03 -19.85 10.19
N GLN A 333 11.03 -21.14 9.85
CA GLN A 333 11.95 -21.74 8.87
C GLN A 333 11.48 -21.61 7.42
N LEU A 334 10.19 -21.36 7.22
CA LEU A 334 9.62 -21.16 5.89
C LEU A 334 9.90 -19.73 5.46
N ALA A 335 10.83 -19.51 4.54
CA ALA A 335 11.31 -18.18 4.19
C ALA A 335 10.49 -17.53 3.06
N ALA A 336 10.12 -16.26 3.22
CA ALA A 336 9.67 -15.41 2.11
C ALA A 336 10.84 -14.82 1.33
N ASN A 337 11.88 -14.40 2.06
CA ASN A 337 13.10 -13.83 1.52
C ASN A 337 14.30 -14.04 2.47
N THR A 338 15.49 -13.90 1.89
CA THR A 338 16.77 -14.05 2.58
C THR A 338 17.60 -12.78 2.44
N GLU A 339 18.55 -12.59 3.36
CA GLU A 339 19.55 -11.53 3.27
C GLU A 339 20.60 -11.94 2.22
N ARG A 340 20.85 -11.10 1.21
CA ARG A 340 21.70 -11.48 0.07
C ARG A 340 23.13 -11.81 0.47
N ALA A 341 23.66 -11.12 1.48
CA ALA A 341 25.05 -11.26 1.91
C ALA A 341 25.29 -12.53 2.74
N THR A 342 24.32 -12.93 3.57
CA THR A 342 24.49 -14.03 4.54
C THR A 342 23.65 -15.26 4.21
N GLN A 343 22.73 -15.16 3.25
CA GLN A 343 21.72 -16.16 2.89
C GLN A 343 20.82 -16.60 4.05
N THR A 344 20.88 -15.90 5.18
CA THR A 344 20.03 -16.18 6.32
C THR A 344 18.62 -15.70 6.05
N ILE A 345 17.62 -16.42 6.57
CA ILE A 345 16.22 -16.01 6.53
C ILE A 345 16.09 -14.61 7.12
N LYS A 346 15.57 -13.70 6.30
CA LYS A 346 15.31 -12.31 6.69
C LYS A 346 13.87 -12.20 7.19
N GLN A 347 12.92 -12.73 6.44
CA GLN A 347 11.49 -12.77 6.78
C GLN A 347 10.93 -14.17 6.60
N ALA A 348 10.22 -14.65 7.63
CA ALA A 348 9.40 -15.85 7.54
C ALA A 348 8.19 -15.59 6.60
N LEU A 349 7.67 -16.63 5.99
CA LEU A 349 6.66 -16.53 4.93
C LEU A 349 5.33 -16.04 5.47
N ASP A 350 4.85 -16.59 6.58
CA ASP A 350 3.61 -16.15 7.20
C ASP A 350 3.72 -14.71 7.72
N GLU A 351 4.85 -14.35 8.34
CA GLU A 351 5.15 -12.99 8.78
C GLU A 351 5.12 -12.00 7.61
N HIS A 352 5.71 -12.38 6.47
CA HIS A 352 5.70 -11.57 5.27
C HIS A 352 4.27 -11.35 4.76
N LEU A 353 3.48 -12.41 4.60
CA LEU A 353 2.08 -12.31 4.17
C LEU A 353 1.24 -11.43 5.12
N LEU A 354 1.40 -11.60 6.44
CA LEU A 354 0.74 -10.81 7.47
C LEU A 354 1.14 -9.33 7.39
N GLY A 355 2.42 -9.06 7.19
CA GLY A 355 3.00 -7.74 7.08
C GLY A 355 2.52 -6.98 5.85
N VAL A 356 2.57 -7.64 4.69
CA VAL A 356 2.07 -7.10 3.43
C VAL A 356 0.56 -6.87 3.52
N GLY A 357 -0.20 -7.77 4.13
CA GLY A 357 -1.63 -7.58 4.40
C GLY A 357 -1.92 -6.37 5.28
N ALA A 358 -1.17 -6.18 6.36
CA ALA A 358 -1.32 -5.02 7.24
C ALA A 358 -0.98 -3.70 6.52
N PHE A 359 0.07 -3.70 5.69
CA PHE A 359 0.46 -2.54 4.89
C PHE A 359 -0.58 -2.24 3.81
N ALA A 360 -1.11 -3.26 3.12
CA ALA A 360 -2.13 -3.09 2.08
C ALA A 360 -3.40 -2.46 2.65
N ALA A 361 -3.87 -2.98 3.79
CA ALA A 361 -4.98 -2.39 4.51
C ALA A 361 -4.73 -0.92 4.85
N ARG A 362 -3.53 -0.59 5.33
CA ARG A 362 -3.17 0.78 5.72
C ARG A 362 -3.08 1.71 4.52
N PHE A 363 -2.44 1.29 3.44
CA PHE A 363 -2.30 2.12 2.23
C PHE A 363 -3.67 2.44 1.63
N ALA A 364 -4.52 1.43 1.45
CA ALA A 364 -5.87 1.62 0.93
C ALA A 364 -6.67 2.63 1.76
N ARG A 365 -6.59 2.56 3.10
CA ARG A 365 -7.26 3.52 3.99
C ARG A 365 -6.74 4.95 3.85
N VAL A 366 -5.45 5.12 3.53
CA VAL A 366 -4.81 6.46 3.47
C VAL A 366 -4.97 7.10 2.09
N LEU A 367 -5.30 6.35 1.04
CA LEU A 367 -5.47 6.87 -0.33
C LEU A 367 -6.40 8.09 -0.43
N PRO A 368 -7.62 8.10 0.16
CA PRO A 368 -8.51 9.25 0.09
C PRO A 368 -7.89 10.52 0.68
N VAL A 369 -7.01 10.37 1.67
CA VAL A 369 -6.35 11.49 2.38
C VAL A 369 -5.20 12.08 1.55
N ILE A 370 -4.47 11.25 0.79
CA ILE A 370 -3.34 11.71 -0.03
C ILE A 370 -3.79 12.71 -1.10
N ALA A 371 -4.97 12.50 -1.68
CA ALA A 371 -5.56 13.41 -2.66
C ALA A 371 -5.73 14.84 -2.11
N MET A 372 -5.96 14.98 -0.80
CA MET A 372 -6.12 16.28 -0.14
C MET A 372 -4.82 16.84 0.46
N ALA A 373 -3.84 15.98 0.74
CA ALA A 373 -2.59 16.36 1.40
C ALA A 373 -1.49 16.85 0.44
N LYS A 374 -1.63 16.64 -0.87
CA LYS A 374 -0.68 17.19 -1.84
C LYS A 374 -0.69 18.72 -1.78
N SER A 375 0.51 19.30 -1.64
CA SER A 375 0.72 20.74 -1.75
C SER A 375 0.15 21.22 -3.08
N ARG A 376 -1.00 21.90 -3.05
CA ARG A 376 -1.53 22.61 -4.21
C ARG A 376 -0.44 23.57 -4.68
N LEU A 377 0.04 23.40 -5.91
CA LEU A 377 0.83 24.44 -6.56
C LEU A 377 -0.03 25.71 -6.56
N CYS A 378 0.50 26.79 -6.01
CA CYS A 378 -0.20 28.08 -6.02
C CYS A 378 -0.49 28.45 -7.49
N PRO A 379 -1.66 29.01 -7.82
CA PRO A 379 -1.84 29.66 -9.10
C PRO A 379 -0.71 30.69 -9.26
N CYS A 380 0.05 30.57 -10.34
CA CYS A 380 1.01 31.60 -10.70
C CYS A 380 0.23 32.91 -10.86
N PRO A 381 0.61 34.03 -10.21
CA PRO A 381 -0.13 35.30 -10.32
C PRO A 381 -0.31 35.82 -11.76
N LYS A 382 0.43 35.25 -12.72
CA LYS A 382 0.31 35.56 -14.14
C LYS A 382 -0.93 34.99 -14.82
N SER A 383 -1.64 34.01 -14.23
CA SER A 383 -2.83 33.41 -14.87
C SER A 383 -4.13 34.19 -14.63
N ALA A 384 -4.12 35.26 -13.82
CA ALA A 384 -5.30 36.08 -13.52
C ALA A 384 -5.41 37.37 -14.35
N ARG A 385 -4.62 37.53 -15.43
CA ARG A 385 -4.63 38.73 -16.30
C ARG A 385 -5.28 38.52 -17.68
N ARG A 386 -6.04 37.45 -17.87
CA ARG A 386 -6.86 37.25 -19.07
C ARG A 386 -8.24 36.72 -18.67
N GLN A 387 -9.08 37.61 -18.18
CA GLN A 387 -10.52 37.62 -18.38
C GLN A 387 -10.95 39.07 -18.53
#